data_AF-A0A397FVL8-F1
#
_entry.id   AF-A0A397FVL8-F1
#
_cell.length_a   1.000
_cell.length_b   1.000
_cell.length_c   1.000
_cell.angle_alpha   90.00
_cell.angle_beta   90.00
_cell.angle_gamma   90.00
#
_symmetry.space_group_name_H-M   'P 1'
#
loop_
_entity.id
_entity.type
_entity.pdbx_description
1 polymer ?
#
loop_
_entity_poly.entity_id
_entity_poly.type
_entity_poly.pdbx_seq_one_letter_code
_entity_poly.pdbx_strand_id
1 'polypeptide(L)'
;MSPTIVDVKHLEAKIKEDPKHANELLKIMECMKGHDKAAAIAAVQSLRRLFLYFAEKGELKGMSILISSILPLLTISYVTVPSHVEDADPISAYSKWLWEHYVAFLSSVIAWISEDDEALQVTALRTAMEIVAQQGTYKGLQSDTAFGNETFVRVVRQLVSAPDVKTSEVLSVFKGEYLNAYTDVQYFTVH
;
A
#
# COMPACT_ATOMS: atom_id res chain seq x y z
N MET A 1 4.55 -4.41 25.27
CA MET A 1 3.49 -5.38 24.95
C MET A 1 3.23 -5.26 23.47
N SER A 2 3.39 -6.33 22.71
CA SER A 2 3.04 -6.30 21.29
C SER A 2 1.52 -6.21 21.17
N PRO A 3 0.99 -5.24 20.41
CA PRO A 3 -0.46 -5.06 20.23
C PRO A 3 -1.11 -6.32 19.64
N THR A 4 -2.27 -6.68 20.18
CA THR A 4 -3.04 -7.86 19.76
C THR A 4 -3.96 -7.54 18.57
N ILE A 5 -4.51 -8.56 17.92
CA ILE A 5 -5.50 -8.41 16.83
C ILE A 5 -6.70 -7.56 17.25
N VAL A 6 -7.12 -7.67 18.52
CA VAL A 6 -8.24 -6.89 19.07
C VAL A 6 -7.87 -5.41 19.15
N ASP A 7 -6.64 -5.12 19.57
CA ASP A 7 -6.12 -3.76 19.65
C ASP A 7 -6.07 -3.10 18.26
N VAL A 8 -5.61 -3.84 17.24
CA VAL A 8 -5.56 -3.33 15.85
C VAL A 8 -6.94 -2.89 15.34
N LYS A 9 -7.98 -3.71 15.54
CA LYS A 9 -9.35 -3.37 15.11
C LYS A 9 -9.94 -2.21 15.90
N HIS A 10 -9.65 -2.14 17.19
CA HIS A 10 -10.10 -1.02 18.03
C HIS A 10 -9.43 0.31 17.60
N LEU A 11 -8.14 0.27 17.28
CA LEU A 11 -7.42 1.42 16.74
C LEU A 11 -7.98 1.86 15.38
N GLU A 12 -8.31 0.92 14.48
CA GLU A 12 -8.96 1.25 13.21
C GLU A 12 -10.30 1.99 13.41
N ALA A 13 -11.17 1.46 14.27
CA ALA A 13 -12.48 2.07 14.55
C ALA A 13 -12.31 3.50 15.10
N LYS A 14 -11.39 3.67 16.05
CA LYS A 14 -11.10 4.95 16.68
C LYS A 14 -10.61 6.00 15.68
N ILE A 15 -9.79 5.63 14.71
CA ILE A 15 -9.31 6.53 13.65
C ILE A 15 -10.45 6.94 12.70
N LYS A 16 -11.36 6.00 12.38
CA LYS A 16 -12.50 6.29 11.51
C LYS A 16 -13.52 7.22 12.17
N GLU A 17 -13.69 7.11 13.49
CA GLU A 17 -14.59 7.95 14.30
C GLU A 17 -14.09 9.39 14.43
N ASP A 18 -12.80 9.60 14.73
CA ASP A 18 -12.21 10.93 14.87
C ASP A 18 -10.85 11.04 14.14
N PRO A 19 -10.74 11.88 13.09
CA PRO A 19 -9.49 12.14 12.38
C PRO A 19 -8.33 12.60 13.29
N LYS A 20 -8.61 13.17 14.47
CA LYS A 20 -7.57 13.53 15.46
C LYS A 20 -6.77 12.34 15.95
N HIS A 21 -7.31 11.13 15.81
CA HIS A 21 -6.62 9.90 16.16
C HIS A 21 -5.73 9.36 15.04
N ALA A 22 -5.53 10.08 13.92
CA ALA A 22 -4.66 9.64 12.82
C ALA A 22 -3.25 9.21 13.25
N ASN A 23 -2.67 9.78 14.31
CA ASN A 23 -1.37 9.36 14.85
C ASN A 23 -1.37 7.90 15.36
N GLU A 24 -2.52 7.34 15.70
CA GLU A 24 -2.69 5.93 16.09
C GLU A 24 -2.40 4.97 14.92
N LEU A 25 -2.43 5.46 13.67
CA LEU A 25 -1.99 4.74 12.47
C LEU A 25 -0.57 4.18 12.66
N LEU A 26 0.32 4.94 13.31
CA LEU A 26 1.71 4.53 13.55
C LEU A 26 1.79 3.24 14.38
N LYS A 27 0.90 3.10 15.37
CA LYS A 27 0.85 1.88 16.20
C LYS A 27 0.43 0.67 15.37
N ILE A 28 -0.50 0.85 14.44
CA ILE A 28 -0.90 -0.23 13.52
C ILE A 28 0.26 -0.58 12.57
N MET A 29 1.03 0.41 12.09
CA MET A 29 2.21 0.16 11.27
C MET A 29 3.33 -0.56 12.05
N GLU A 30 3.48 -0.29 13.35
CA GLU A 30 4.40 -1.04 14.22
C GLU A 30 3.95 -2.51 14.38
N CYS A 31 2.64 -2.78 14.43
CA CYS A 31 2.11 -4.14 14.48
C CYS A 31 2.56 -4.98 13.27
N MET A 32 2.63 -4.38 12.08
CA MET A 32 3.11 -5.07 10.89
C MET A 32 4.54 -5.57 11.05
N LYS A 33 5.41 -4.82 11.75
CA LYS A 33 6.81 -5.20 11.95
C LYS A 33 7.00 -6.17 13.13
N GLY A 34 5.92 -6.53 13.82
CA GLY A 34 5.96 -7.41 14.98
C GLY A 34 6.21 -8.87 14.61
N HIS A 35 6.59 -9.66 15.62
CA HIS A 35 6.81 -11.11 15.46
C HIS A 35 5.50 -11.93 15.36
N ASP A 36 4.37 -11.37 15.78
CA ASP A 36 3.07 -12.04 15.68
C ASP A 36 2.49 -11.87 14.27
N LYS A 37 2.59 -12.93 13.47
CA LYS A 37 2.11 -12.98 12.08
C LYS A 37 0.61 -12.70 11.97
N ALA A 38 -0.21 -13.19 12.91
CA ALA A 38 -1.64 -12.99 12.85
C ALA A 38 -2.02 -11.53 13.14
N ALA A 39 -1.33 -10.89 14.09
CA ALA A 39 -1.44 -9.46 14.33
C ALA A 39 -0.93 -8.63 13.15
N ALA A 40 0.17 -9.05 12.52
CA ALA A 40 0.76 -8.38 11.36
C ALA A 40 -0.18 -8.41 10.14
N ILE A 41 -0.80 -9.57 9.85
CA ILE A 41 -1.83 -9.71 8.80
C ILE A 41 -3.05 -8.83 9.12
N ALA A 42 -3.53 -8.85 10.37
CA ALA A 42 -4.64 -8.00 10.79
C ALA A 42 -4.32 -6.50 10.62
N ALA A 43 -3.07 -6.11 10.90
CA ALA A 43 -2.59 -4.75 10.73
C ALA A 43 -2.56 -4.33 9.26
N VAL A 44 -2.05 -5.17 8.36
CA VAL A 44 -2.07 -4.90 6.91
C VAL A 44 -3.49 -4.66 6.41
N GLN A 45 -4.42 -5.55 6.78
CA GLN A 45 -5.81 -5.44 6.34
C GLN A 45 -6.49 -4.18 6.88
N SER A 46 -6.16 -3.80 8.12
CA SER A 46 -6.71 -2.58 8.75
C SER A 46 -6.13 -1.31 8.12
N LEU A 47 -4.82 -1.27 7.88
CA LEU A 47 -4.16 -0.15 7.21
C LEU A 47 -4.66 0.03 5.78
N ARG A 48 -4.84 -1.05 5.01
CA ARG A 48 -5.45 -0.99 3.68
C ARG A 48 -6.80 -0.27 3.73
N ARG A 49 -7.69 -0.67 4.65
CA ARG A 49 -9.02 -0.06 4.80
C ARG A 49 -8.95 1.39 5.24
N LEU A 50 -8.00 1.76 6.11
CA LEU A 50 -7.80 3.14 6.54
C LEU A 50 -7.30 4.02 5.39
N PHE A 51 -6.30 3.57 4.64
CA PHE A 51 -5.79 4.34 3.51
C PHE A 51 -6.84 4.46 2.40
N LEU A 52 -7.66 3.43 2.15
CA LEU A 52 -8.79 3.56 1.23
C LEU A 52 -9.80 4.61 1.74
N TYR A 53 -10.16 4.57 3.02
CA TYR A 53 -11.05 5.56 3.63
C TYR A 53 -10.53 6.99 3.49
N PHE A 54 -9.24 7.21 3.73
CA PHE A 54 -8.61 8.52 3.54
C PHE A 54 -8.57 8.95 2.06
N ALA A 55 -8.35 8.02 1.13
CA ALA A 55 -8.41 8.29 -0.31
C ALA A 55 -9.81 8.73 -0.76
N GLU A 56 -10.85 8.00 -0.32
CA GLU A 56 -12.26 8.31 -0.61
C GLU A 56 -12.66 9.68 -0.10
N LYS A 57 -12.17 10.07 1.09
CA LYS A 57 -12.35 11.41 1.65
C LYS A 57 -11.55 12.51 0.97
N GLY A 58 -10.63 12.16 0.07
CA GLY A 58 -9.81 13.11 -0.65
C GLY A 58 -8.53 13.52 0.06
N GLU A 59 -8.25 12.98 1.25
CA GLU A 59 -7.08 13.33 2.08
C GLU A 59 -5.76 12.87 1.44
N LEU A 60 -5.81 11.97 0.46
CA LEU A 60 -4.64 11.48 -0.29
C LEU A 60 -4.51 12.07 -1.72
N LYS A 61 -5.51 12.83 -2.21
CA LYS A 61 -5.60 13.24 -3.63
C LYS A 61 -4.53 14.23 -4.07
N GLY A 62 -4.10 15.14 -3.18
CA GLY A 62 -3.17 16.22 -3.52
C GLY A 62 -1.73 15.75 -3.80
N MET A 63 -1.29 14.64 -3.19
CA MET A 63 0.11 14.20 -3.24
C MET A 63 0.41 13.25 -4.41
N SER A 64 -0.60 12.52 -4.92
CA SER A 64 -0.40 11.62 -6.07
C SER A 64 0.05 12.36 -7.33
N ILE A 65 -0.44 13.58 -7.56
CA ILE A 65 -0.11 14.38 -8.75
C ILE A 65 1.32 14.93 -8.64
N LEU A 66 1.72 15.36 -7.46
CA LEU A 66 3.07 15.91 -7.22
C LEU A 66 4.16 14.84 -7.41
N ILE A 67 3.88 13.59 -7.04
CA ILE A 67 4.89 12.52 -7.02
C ILE A 67 4.91 11.71 -8.33
N SER A 68 3.82 11.64 -9.08
CA SER A 68 3.82 11.04 -10.44
C SER A 68 4.81 11.72 -11.39
N SER A 69 5.17 12.97 -11.12
CA SER A 69 6.18 13.74 -11.85
C SER A 69 7.63 13.45 -11.42
N ILE A 70 7.83 12.81 -10.25
CA ILE A 70 9.14 12.62 -9.60
C ILE A 70 9.56 11.13 -9.62
N LEU A 71 8.60 10.21 -9.75
CA LEU A 71 8.82 8.76 -9.65
C LEU A 71 9.75 8.10 -10.68
N PRO A 72 9.99 8.61 -11.91
CA PRO A 72 10.99 8.00 -12.80
C PRO A 72 12.43 8.04 -12.24
N LEU A 73 12.69 8.85 -11.21
CA LEU A 73 14.02 9.11 -10.66
C LEU A 73 14.30 8.41 -9.31
N LEU A 74 13.34 7.70 -8.72
CA LEU A 74 13.41 7.23 -7.33
C LEU A 74 13.78 5.76 -7.20
N THR A 75 15.00 5.40 -7.59
CA THR A 75 15.74 4.31 -6.94
C THR A 75 16.32 4.84 -5.64
N ILE A 76 15.65 4.53 -4.52
CA ILE A 76 16.15 4.49 -3.14
C ILE A 76 17.25 5.51 -2.82
N SER A 77 16.86 6.73 -2.45
CA SER A 77 17.53 7.46 -1.37
C SER A 77 16.62 8.61 -0.93
N TYR A 78 16.38 8.69 0.38
CA TYR A 78 15.70 9.75 1.13
C TYR A 78 15.18 10.93 0.30
N VAL A 79 13.85 11.02 0.20
CA VAL A 79 13.17 12.15 -0.44
C VAL A 79 13.51 13.45 0.30
N THR A 80 14.33 14.29 -0.32
CA THR A 80 14.33 15.74 -0.10
C THR A 80 13.50 16.38 -1.22
N VAL A 81 12.22 16.63 -0.94
CA VAL A 81 11.39 17.54 -1.76
C VAL A 81 12.02 18.93 -1.70
N PRO A 82 12.14 19.67 -2.82
CA PRO A 82 12.65 21.04 -2.81
C PRO A 82 11.90 21.90 -1.78
N SER A 83 12.67 22.49 -0.88
CA SER A 83 12.25 23.17 0.35
C SER A 83 11.72 24.59 0.13
N HIS A 84 10.95 24.82 -0.94
CA HIS A 84 10.25 26.10 -1.15
C HIS A 84 8.75 25.88 -1.33
N VAL A 85 8.10 25.47 -0.24
CA VAL A 85 6.72 25.84 0.03
C VAL A 85 6.78 26.61 1.34
N GLU A 86 7.16 27.88 1.23
CA GLU A 86 7.00 28.84 2.33
C GLU A 86 5.49 28.91 2.61
N ASP A 87 5.12 28.54 3.85
CA ASP A 87 3.75 28.33 4.36
C ASP A 87 2.99 27.11 3.81
N ALA A 88 3.45 25.91 4.17
CA ALA A 88 2.60 24.72 4.12
C ALA A 88 1.46 24.85 5.14
N ASP A 89 0.25 25.21 4.67
CA ASP A 89 -0.99 25.17 5.44
C ASP A 89 -1.13 23.80 6.15
N PRO A 90 -1.56 23.73 7.43
CA PRO A 90 -1.60 22.48 8.20
C PRO A 90 -2.28 21.30 7.50
N ILE A 91 -3.25 21.56 6.61
CA ILE A 91 -3.93 20.53 5.81
C ILE A 91 -2.97 19.89 4.79
N SER A 92 -2.13 20.69 4.14
CA SER A 92 -1.12 20.22 3.20
C SER A 92 -0.03 19.40 3.89
N ALA A 93 0.39 19.82 5.09
CA ALA A 93 1.35 19.09 5.92
C ALA A 93 0.80 17.73 6.38
N TYR A 94 -0.47 17.68 6.81
CA TYR A 94 -1.16 16.45 7.16
C TYR A 94 -1.30 15.51 5.95
N SER A 95 -1.72 16.02 4.80
CA SER A 95 -1.87 15.23 3.57
C SER A 95 -0.53 14.63 3.11
N LYS A 96 0.56 15.42 3.22
CA LYS A 96 1.91 14.95 2.95
C LYS A 96 2.33 13.83 3.90
N TRP A 97 2.15 14.04 5.20
CA TRP A 97 2.45 13.04 6.22
C TRP A 97 1.69 11.74 5.95
N LEU A 98 0.39 11.82 5.67
CA LEU A 98 -0.45 10.64 5.43
C LEU A 98 -0.01 9.87 4.17
N TRP A 99 0.38 10.60 3.13
CA TRP A 99 0.90 10.01 1.90
C TRP A 99 2.24 9.29 2.12
N GLU A 100 3.17 9.89 2.88
CA GLU A 100 4.45 9.24 3.21
C GLU A 100 4.23 7.90 3.94
N HIS A 101 3.26 7.86 4.85
CA HIS A 101 2.90 6.63 5.56
C HIS A 101 2.22 5.61 4.66
N TYR A 102 1.40 6.05 3.70
CA TYR A 102 0.84 5.18 2.65
C TYR A 102 1.94 4.55 1.79
N VAL A 103 2.92 5.34 1.35
CA VAL A 103 4.05 4.85 0.54
C VAL A 103 4.90 3.85 1.34
N ALA A 104 5.17 4.14 2.61
CA ALA A 104 5.89 3.22 3.50
C ALA A 104 5.11 1.90 3.69
N PHE A 105 3.80 1.98 3.93
CA PHE A 105 2.91 0.83 4.02
C PHE A 105 2.95 -0.02 2.73
N LEU A 106 2.74 0.59 1.57
CA LEU A 106 2.75 -0.12 0.29
C LEU A 106 4.10 -0.78 0.02
N SER A 107 5.20 -0.10 0.37
CA SER A 107 6.55 -0.66 0.23
C SER A 107 6.74 -1.89 1.12
N SER A 108 6.25 -1.87 2.36
CA SER A 108 6.27 -3.03 3.25
C SER A 108 5.40 -4.18 2.74
N VAL A 109 4.20 -3.90 2.22
CA VAL A 109 3.33 -4.92 1.61
C VAL A 109 4.02 -5.56 0.41
N ILE A 110 4.63 -4.79 -0.49
CA ILE A 110 5.32 -5.36 -1.65
C ILE A 110 6.51 -6.22 -1.19
N ALA A 111 7.30 -5.78 -0.20
CA ALA A 111 8.42 -6.56 0.31
C ALA A 111 7.99 -7.94 0.85
N TRP A 112 6.81 -8.04 1.48
CA TRP A 112 6.28 -9.30 1.99
C TRP A 112 6.00 -10.37 0.94
N ILE A 113 5.90 -10.00 -0.34
CA ILE A 113 5.73 -10.96 -1.44
C ILE A 113 6.95 -11.90 -1.56
N SER A 114 8.10 -11.52 -1.01
CA SER A 114 9.32 -12.33 -1.01
C SER A 114 9.76 -12.80 0.38
N GLU A 115 8.92 -12.65 1.40
CA GLU A 115 9.19 -13.22 2.72
C GLU A 115 9.04 -14.74 2.69
N ASP A 116 9.67 -15.46 3.63
CA ASP A 116 9.65 -16.94 3.61
C ASP A 116 8.29 -17.56 3.98
N ASP A 117 7.36 -16.75 4.50
CA ASP A 117 6.05 -17.23 4.98
C ASP A 117 4.96 -17.09 3.89
N GLU A 118 4.43 -18.23 3.43
CA GLU A 118 3.41 -18.28 2.37
C GLU A 118 2.13 -17.49 2.71
N ALA A 119 1.70 -17.50 3.97
CA ALA A 119 0.50 -16.77 4.39
C ALA A 119 0.73 -15.24 4.32
N LEU A 120 1.91 -14.77 4.69
CA LEU A 120 2.30 -13.36 4.52
C LEU A 120 2.43 -13.00 3.05
N GLN A 121 3.08 -13.84 2.23
CA GLN A 121 3.23 -13.61 0.78
C GLN A 121 1.88 -13.49 0.07
N VAL A 122 0.97 -14.44 0.31
CA VAL A 122 -0.37 -14.46 -0.31
C VAL A 122 -1.20 -13.27 0.17
N THR A 123 -1.16 -12.95 1.47
CA THR A 123 -1.85 -11.77 2.01
C THR A 123 -1.34 -10.48 1.37
N ALA A 124 -0.02 -10.37 1.23
CA ALA A 124 0.65 -9.23 0.63
C ALA A 124 0.28 -9.07 -0.84
N LEU A 125 0.33 -10.16 -1.62
CA LEU A 125 -0.05 -10.15 -3.02
C LEU A 125 -1.50 -9.69 -3.21
N ARG A 126 -2.45 -10.28 -2.48
CA ARG A 126 -3.87 -9.89 -2.57
C ARG A 126 -4.07 -8.42 -2.22
N THR A 127 -3.46 -7.97 -1.12
CA THR A 127 -3.52 -6.57 -0.69
C THR A 127 -2.94 -5.62 -1.74
N ALA A 128 -1.80 -5.95 -2.34
CA ALA A 128 -1.17 -5.14 -3.37
C ALA A 128 -2.01 -5.07 -4.66
N MET A 129 -2.59 -6.20 -5.08
CA MET A 129 -3.47 -6.24 -6.25
C MET A 129 -4.79 -5.48 -6.03
N GLU A 130 -5.34 -5.50 -4.82
CA GLU A 130 -6.48 -4.64 -4.48
C GLU A 130 -6.13 -3.16 -4.56
N ILE A 131 -4.92 -2.76 -4.15
CA ILE A 131 -4.43 -1.39 -4.29
C ILE A 131 -4.24 -1.02 -5.78
N VAL A 132 -3.72 -1.94 -6.61
CA VAL A 132 -3.61 -1.77 -8.07
C VAL A 132 -4.97 -1.51 -8.70
N ALA A 133 -5.98 -2.31 -8.33
CA ALA A 133 -7.34 -2.18 -8.84
C ALA A 133 -8.02 -0.87 -8.39
N GLN A 134 -7.68 -0.38 -7.19
CA GLN A 134 -8.25 0.83 -6.61
C GLN A 134 -7.41 2.10 -6.88
N GLN A 135 -6.38 2.03 -7.72
CA GLN A 135 -5.43 3.12 -7.86
C GLN A 135 -6.07 4.41 -8.41
N GLY A 136 -7.12 4.32 -9.23
CA GLY A 136 -7.94 5.48 -9.61
C GLY A 136 -8.48 6.27 -8.41
N THR A 137 -8.99 5.56 -7.41
CA THR A 137 -9.50 6.13 -6.15
C THR A 137 -8.38 6.84 -5.37
N TYR A 138 -7.22 6.19 -5.22
CA TYR A 138 -6.05 6.75 -4.52
C TYR A 138 -5.48 7.99 -5.21
N LYS A 139 -5.53 8.04 -6.55
CA LYS A 139 -5.09 9.20 -7.34
C LYS A 139 -6.14 10.31 -7.45
N GLY A 140 -7.35 10.10 -6.92
CA GLY A 140 -8.45 11.04 -7.06
C GLY A 140 -8.96 11.20 -8.50
N LEU A 141 -8.63 10.26 -9.38
CA LEU A 141 -9.03 10.28 -10.78
C LEU A 141 -10.40 9.62 -10.88
N GLN A 142 -11.39 10.33 -11.44
CA GLN A 142 -12.70 9.77 -11.79
C GLN A 142 -12.66 8.95 -13.09
N SER A 143 -11.58 8.21 -13.36
CA SER A 143 -11.54 7.32 -14.51
C SER A 143 -11.63 5.87 -14.03
N ASP A 144 -12.68 5.18 -14.47
CA ASP A 144 -12.90 3.73 -14.32
C ASP A 144 -11.77 2.88 -14.96
N THR A 145 -10.74 3.52 -15.49
CA THR A 145 -9.64 2.92 -16.26
C THR A 145 -8.26 3.10 -15.62
N ALA A 146 -8.18 3.68 -14.42
CA ALA A 146 -6.89 3.97 -13.79
C ALA A 146 -6.28 2.72 -13.12
N PHE A 147 -5.83 1.78 -13.96
CA PHE A 147 -5.01 0.65 -13.54
C PHE A 147 -3.72 1.13 -12.90
N GLY A 148 -3.37 0.53 -11.78
CA GLY A 148 -2.19 0.87 -10.99
C GLY A 148 -0.85 0.43 -11.56
N ASN A 149 -0.52 0.81 -12.80
CA ASN A 149 0.61 0.26 -13.56
C ASN A 149 1.93 0.27 -12.78
N GLU A 150 2.27 1.37 -12.11
CA GLU A 150 3.52 1.46 -11.37
C GLU A 150 3.58 0.51 -10.17
N THR A 151 2.49 0.42 -9.40
CA THR A 151 2.37 -0.50 -8.28
C THR A 151 2.43 -1.94 -8.79
N PHE A 152 1.75 -2.21 -9.90
CA PHE A 152 1.73 -3.50 -10.55
C PHE A 152 3.12 -3.95 -11.04
N VAL A 153 3.88 -3.05 -11.68
CA VAL A 153 5.27 -3.33 -12.11
C VAL A 153 6.15 -3.67 -10.91
N ARG A 154 5.97 -3.01 -9.76
CA ARG A 154 6.72 -3.35 -8.54
C ARG A 154 6.33 -4.73 -8.00
N VAL A 155 5.03 -5.07 -8.02
CA VAL A 155 4.54 -6.42 -7.64
C VAL A 155 5.14 -7.49 -8.55
N VAL A 156 5.06 -7.32 -9.87
CA VAL A 156 5.62 -8.28 -10.85
C VAL A 156 7.12 -8.40 -10.69
N ARG A 157 7.85 -7.29 -10.52
CA ARG A 157 9.30 -7.31 -10.28
C ARG A 157 9.63 -8.12 -9.02
N GLN A 158 8.87 -7.94 -7.94
CA GLN A 158 9.10 -8.67 -6.70
C GLN A 158 8.82 -10.17 -6.87
N LEU A 159 7.75 -10.54 -7.57
CA LEU A 159 7.44 -11.93 -7.92
C LEU A 159 8.55 -12.56 -8.77
N VAL A 160 9.09 -11.85 -9.76
CA VAL A 160 10.13 -12.42 -10.64
C VAL A 160 11.51 -12.48 -9.99
N SER A 161 11.81 -11.57 -9.04
CA SER A 161 13.13 -11.47 -8.41
C SER A 161 13.37 -12.49 -7.31
N ALA A 162 12.32 -13.07 -6.71
CA ALA A 162 12.50 -14.02 -5.63
C ALA A 162 12.89 -15.41 -6.15
N PRO A 163 14.00 -16.00 -5.64
CA PRO A 163 14.65 -17.17 -6.24
C PRO A 163 13.77 -18.42 -6.30
N ASP A 164 12.81 -18.58 -5.38
CA ASP A 164 11.94 -19.76 -5.27
C ASP A 164 10.51 -19.57 -5.81
N VAL A 165 10.20 -18.45 -6.47
CA VAL A 165 8.82 -18.11 -6.87
C VAL A 165 8.25 -19.04 -7.95
N LYS A 166 9.10 -19.77 -8.69
CA LYS A 166 8.63 -20.65 -9.77
C LYS A 166 7.70 -21.77 -9.30
N THR A 167 7.72 -22.11 -8.02
CA THR A 167 6.91 -23.20 -7.41
C THR A 167 6.10 -22.76 -6.18
N SER A 168 6.09 -21.48 -5.83
CA SER A 168 5.45 -20.99 -4.61
C SER A 168 3.94 -20.82 -4.75
N GLU A 169 3.21 -20.99 -3.64
CA GLU A 169 1.77 -20.77 -3.56
C GLU A 169 1.37 -19.37 -4.07
N VAL A 170 2.18 -18.35 -3.76
CA VAL A 170 1.93 -16.97 -4.19
C VAL A 170 1.90 -16.82 -5.72
N LEU A 171 2.70 -17.59 -6.48
CA LEU A 171 2.64 -17.55 -7.95
C LEU A 171 1.39 -18.25 -8.49
N SER A 172 0.97 -19.35 -7.85
CA SER A 172 -0.28 -20.04 -8.19
C SER A 172 -1.48 -19.11 -7.99
N VAL A 173 -1.52 -18.41 -6.85
CA VAL A 173 -2.53 -17.39 -6.55
C VAL A 173 -2.48 -16.26 -7.57
N PHE A 174 -1.29 -15.73 -7.89
CA PHE A 174 -1.16 -14.68 -8.91
C PHE A 174 -1.73 -15.10 -10.26
N LYS A 175 -1.36 -16.30 -10.73
CA LYS A 175 -1.82 -16.82 -12.01
C LYS A 175 -3.32 -17.09 -12.02
N GLY A 176 -3.83 -17.76 -10.99
CA GLY A 176 -5.21 -18.20 -10.90
C GLY A 176 -6.20 -17.06 -10.64
N GLU A 177 -5.93 -16.24 -9.62
CA GLU A 177 -6.86 -15.18 -9.19
C GLU A 177 -6.75 -13.91 -10.02
N TYR A 178 -5.59 -13.63 -10.64
CA TYR A 178 -5.35 -12.36 -11.32
C TYR A 178 -5.03 -12.51 -12.80
N LEU A 179 -3.92 -13.17 -13.15
CA LEU A 179 -3.45 -13.23 -14.54
C LEU A 179 -4.47 -13.87 -15.46
N ASN A 180 -5.10 -14.97 -15.05
CA ASN A 180 -6.09 -15.66 -15.89
C ASN A 180 -7.48 -14.99 -15.84
N ALA A 181 -7.72 -14.13 -14.85
CA ALA A 181 -9.04 -13.55 -14.60
C ALA A 181 -9.22 -12.15 -15.21
N TYR A 182 -8.16 -11.35 -15.33
CA TYR A 182 -8.26 -9.95 -15.74
C TYR A 182 -7.39 -9.59 -16.94
N THR A 183 -8.01 -9.01 -17.97
CA THR A 183 -7.36 -8.67 -19.26
C THR A 183 -6.31 -7.55 -19.12
N ASP A 184 -6.55 -6.58 -18.24
CA ASP A 184 -5.58 -5.51 -17.94
C ASP A 184 -4.30 -6.08 -17.30
N VAL A 185 -4.43 -6.99 -16.33
CA VAL A 185 -3.29 -7.71 -15.74
C VAL A 185 -2.52 -8.49 -16.81
N GLN A 186 -3.21 -9.19 -17.72
CA GLN A 186 -2.55 -9.89 -18.84
C GLN A 186 -1.77 -8.91 -19.72
N TYR A 187 -2.41 -7.82 -20.10
CA TYR A 187 -1.82 -6.81 -20.97
C TYR A 187 -0.54 -6.22 -20.36
N PHE A 188 -0.61 -5.76 -19.10
CA PHE A 188 0.53 -5.15 -18.40
C PHE A 188 1.59 -6.15 -17.90
N THR A 189 1.31 -7.46 -17.92
CA THR A 189 2.33 -8.47 -17.62
C THR A 189 3.24 -8.73 -18.81
N VAL A 190 2.71 -8.58 -20.03
CA VAL A 190 3.42 -8.93 -21.29
C VAL A 190 4.14 -7.73 -21.91
N HIS A 191 3.75 -6.50 -21.57
CA HIS A 191 4.26 -5.24 -22.14
C HIS A 191 4.92 -4.37 -21.07
#